data_AF-E0CR94-F1
#
_entry.id   AF-E0CR94-F1
#
_cell.length_a   1.000
_cell.length_b   1.000
_cell.length_c   1.000
_cell.angle_alpha   90.00
_cell.angle_beta   90.00
_cell.angle_gamma   90.00
#
_symmetry.space_group_name_H-M   'P 1'
#
loop_
_entity.id
_entity.type
_entity.pdbx_description
1 polymer ?
#
loop_
_entity_poly.entity_id
_entity_poly.type
_entity_poly.pdbx_seq_one_letter_code
_entity_poly.pdbx_strand_id
1 'polypeptide(L)'
;MRGIGGPLLCIGDLLTDVGEADPHSDQPSPLSPSSSPSMPFSPHTLQPSHLNRLFQENYDQLNKAFAGTDHSWTALTLKLCTALQTANTLVQSTNTNVELLSEKVGELERVVKRGDSAVAAAKAIHISLNQKDH
;
A
#
# COMPACT_ATOMS: atom_id res chain seq x y z
N MET A 1 -18.26 40.98 -41.64
CA MET A 1 -18.07 39.55 -41.31
C MET A 1 -16.58 39.28 -41.17
N ARG A 2 -16.13 38.89 -39.97
CA ARG A 2 -14.98 38.00 -39.69
C ARG A 2 -14.65 38.13 -38.21
N GLY A 3 -15.40 37.42 -37.38
CA GLY A 3 -14.88 37.00 -36.09
C GLY A 3 -13.91 35.86 -36.37
N ILE A 4 -12.63 36.09 -36.14
CA ILE A 4 -11.59 35.06 -36.27
C ILE A 4 -11.78 34.11 -35.09
N GLY A 5 -12.52 33.02 -35.32
CA GLY A 5 -12.53 31.88 -34.41
C GLY A 5 -11.21 31.16 -34.54
N GLY A 6 -10.35 31.29 -33.52
CA GLY A 6 -9.16 30.46 -33.42
C GLY A 6 -9.53 28.96 -33.35
N PRO A 7 -8.57 28.06 -33.60
CA PRO A 7 -8.81 26.62 -33.48
C PRO A 7 -9.30 26.30 -32.07
N LEU A 8 -10.41 25.58 -31.97
CA LEU A 8 -10.93 25.07 -30.71
C LEU A 8 -9.87 24.13 -30.13
N LEU A 9 -9.33 24.49 -28.97
CA LEU A 9 -8.43 23.62 -28.21
C LEU A 9 -9.16 22.30 -27.94
N CYS A 10 -8.53 21.19 -28.32
CA CYS A 10 -9.07 19.87 -28.07
C CYS A 10 -9.04 19.61 -26.57
N ILE A 11 -9.94 18.75 -26.06
CA ILE A 11 -9.91 18.33 -24.64
C ILE A 11 -8.52 17.79 -24.24
N GLY A 12 -7.75 17.26 -25.21
CA GLY A 12 -6.37 16.83 -25.04
C GLY A 12 -5.39 17.96 -24.71
N ASP A 13 -5.56 19.15 -25.29
CA ASP A 13 -4.69 20.31 -25.01
C ASP A 13 -4.86 20.79 -23.55
N LEU A 14 -6.08 20.72 -23.02
CA LEU A 14 -6.40 21.10 -21.63
C LEU A 14 -5.85 20.11 -20.59
N LEU A 15 -5.71 18.84 -20.93
CA LEU A 15 -5.26 17.80 -20.00
C LEU A 15 -3.74 17.64 -19.95
N THR A 16 -3.01 18.34 -20.83
CA THR A 16 -1.53 18.28 -20.89
C THR A 16 -0.89 18.82 -19.62
N ASP A 17 -1.43 19.90 -19.04
CA ASP A 17 -0.88 20.54 -17.82
C ASP A 17 -1.19 19.76 -16.52
N VAL A 18 -2.10 18.78 -16.56
CA VAL A 18 -2.52 18.03 -15.36
C VAL A 18 -1.54 16.88 -15.02
N GLY A 19 -0.61 16.56 -15.93
CA GLY A 19 0.39 15.50 -15.77
C GLY A 19 1.84 15.96 -15.59
N GLU A 20 2.16 17.23 -15.88
CA GLU A 20 3.52 17.78 -15.79
C GLU A 20 3.76 18.37 -14.38
N ALA A 21 4.08 17.50 -13.42
CA ALA A 21 4.74 17.94 -12.20
C ALA A 21 6.23 18.15 -12.51
N ASP A 22 6.65 19.40 -12.66
CA ASP A 22 8.04 19.79 -12.83
C ASP A 22 8.89 19.31 -11.61
N PRO A 23 9.90 18.46 -11.79
CA PRO A 23 10.76 17.99 -10.71
C PRO A 23 11.81 19.03 -10.24
N HIS A 24 11.86 20.25 -10.80
CA HIS A 24 12.88 21.24 -10.46
C HIS A 24 12.35 22.65 -10.21
N SER A 25 11.67 22.86 -9.07
CA SER A 25 11.56 24.23 -8.52
C SER A 25 11.54 24.23 -6.99
N ASP A 26 12.73 24.24 -6.41
CA ASP A 26 12.97 24.65 -5.02
C ASP A 26 12.96 26.19 -4.94
N GLN A 27 11.82 26.84 -4.60
CA GLN A 27 11.81 28.04 -3.74
C GLN A 27 10.37 28.46 -3.30
N PRO A 28 10.14 28.89 -2.04
CA PRO A 28 8.80 29.19 -1.53
C PRO A 28 8.43 30.69 -1.65
N SER A 29 7.16 30.98 -1.93
CA SER A 29 6.52 32.26 -1.55
C SER A 29 4.99 32.16 -1.47
N PRO A 30 4.34 33.00 -0.64
CA PRO A 30 3.19 32.58 0.16
C PRO A 30 1.90 33.29 -0.25
N LEU A 31 0.92 32.55 -0.75
CA LEU A 31 -0.46 33.04 -0.80
C LEU A 31 -1.41 31.88 -0.45
N SER A 32 -1.77 31.83 0.82
CA SER A 32 -2.93 31.06 1.28
C SER A 32 -4.21 31.68 0.71
N PRO A 33 -5.19 30.83 0.38
CA PRO A 33 -6.48 31.00 1.02
C PRO A 33 -6.81 29.75 1.84
N SER A 34 -7.09 30.00 3.11
CA SER A 34 -7.64 29.05 4.07
C SER A 34 -8.91 28.39 3.53
N SER A 35 -8.95 27.06 3.46
CA SER A 35 -10.10 26.27 3.90
C SER A 35 -9.79 24.76 3.97
N SER A 36 -10.06 24.22 5.15
CA SER A 36 -10.15 22.80 5.55
C SER A 36 -8.84 22.10 5.93
N PRO A 37 -8.77 21.49 7.14
CA PRO A 37 -7.70 20.57 7.49
C PRO A 37 -7.92 19.28 6.70
N SER A 38 -7.40 19.23 5.48
CA SER A 38 -7.11 17.95 4.84
C SER A 38 -6.02 17.31 5.69
N MET A 39 -6.43 16.45 6.64
CA MET A 39 -5.47 15.58 7.32
C MET A 39 -4.56 14.98 6.25
N PRO A 40 -3.23 15.16 6.34
CA PRO A 40 -2.34 14.50 5.41
C PRO A 40 -2.64 13.01 5.55
N PHE A 41 -3.13 12.41 4.48
CA PHE A 41 -3.42 10.99 4.41
C PHE A 41 -2.07 10.29 4.53
N SER A 42 -1.64 10.06 5.77
CA SER A 42 -0.37 9.42 6.06
C SER A 42 -0.61 7.93 5.84
N PRO A 43 -0.03 7.32 4.79
CA PRO A 43 -0.24 5.91 4.48
C PRO A 43 0.23 4.99 5.63
N HIS A 44 1.00 5.52 6.58
CA HIS A 44 1.52 4.83 7.75
C HIS A 44 0.54 4.67 8.92
N THR A 45 -0.67 5.22 8.84
CA THR A 45 -1.67 5.15 9.95
C THR A 45 -2.94 4.38 9.60
N LEU A 46 -3.06 3.91 8.36
CA LEU A 46 -4.23 3.15 7.92
C LEU A 46 -4.07 1.70 8.33
N GLN A 47 -4.64 1.36 9.48
CA GLN A 47 -4.92 -0.03 9.79
C GLN A 47 -5.71 -0.65 8.61
N PRO A 48 -5.27 -1.80 8.07
CA PRO A 48 -5.95 -2.50 6.98
C PRO A 48 -7.46 -2.66 7.15
N SER A 49 -7.91 -2.79 8.41
CA SER A 49 -9.33 -2.88 8.79
C SER A 49 -10.15 -1.65 8.44
N HIS A 50 -9.53 -0.47 8.33
CA HIS A 50 -10.21 0.77 7.92
C HIS A 50 -10.39 0.87 6.40
N LEU A 51 -9.68 0.06 5.61
CA LEU A 51 -9.70 0.17 4.16
C LEU A 51 -11.06 -0.21 3.56
N ASN A 52 -11.70 -1.25 4.12
CA ASN A 52 -13.04 -1.67 3.71
C ASN A 52 -14.08 -0.56 4.00
N ARG A 53 -14.03 0.01 5.21
CA ARG A 53 -14.89 1.15 5.59
C ARG A 53 -14.67 2.35 4.67
N LEU A 54 -13.42 2.73 4.43
CA LEU A 54 -13.08 3.86 3.55
C LEU A 54 -13.54 3.62 2.11
N PHE A 55 -13.38 2.41 1.60
CA PHE A 55 -13.87 2.06 0.27
C PHE A 55 -15.39 2.25 0.18
N GLN A 56 -16.12 1.70 1.14
CA GLN A 56 -17.58 1.81 1.19
C GLN A 56 -18.04 3.26 1.31
N GLU A 57 -17.46 4.05 2.21
CA GLU A 57 -17.81 5.46 2.41
C GLU A 57 -17.54 6.30 1.16
N ASN A 58 -16.41 6.09 0.48
CA ASN A 58 -16.10 6.81 -0.77
C ASN A 58 -17.00 6.37 -1.92
N TYR A 59 -17.35 5.08 -2.00
CA TYR A 59 -18.27 4.56 -3.00
C TYR A 59 -19.68 5.14 -2.84
N ASP A 60 -20.18 5.21 -1.60
CA ASP A 60 -21.50 5.78 -1.29
C ASP A 60 -21.54 7.30 -1.58
N GLN A 61 -20.45 8.01 -1.30
CA GLN A 61 -20.31 9.43 -1.67
C GLN A 61 -20.23 9.61 -3.20
N LEU A 62 -19.53 8.73 -3.91
CA LEU A 62 -19.42 8.77 -5.37
C LEU A 62 -20.79 8.57 -6.04
N ASN A 63 -21.58 7.60 -5.55
CA ASN A 63 -22.95 7.39 -6.04
C ASN A 63 -23.84 8.62 -5.82
N LYS A 64 -23.69 9.32 -4.70
CA LYS A 64 -24.40 10.58 -4.44
C LYS A 64 -23.96 11.67 -5.40
N ALA A 65 -22.66 11.79 -5.68
CA ALA A 65 -22.13 12.77 -6.62
C ALA A 65 -22.60 12.50 -8.07
N PHE A 66 -22.72 11.23 -8.47
CA PHE A 66 -23.28 10.87 -9.78
C PHE A 66 -24.78 11.16 -9.91
N ALA A 67 -25.54 11.06 -8.82
CA ALA A 67 -26.95 11.42 -8.81
C ALA A 67 -27.17 12.94 -8.69
N GLY A 68 -26.14 13.67 -8.24
CA GLY A 68 -26.13 15.11 -8.10
C GLY A 68 -25.67 15.84 -9.36
N THR A 69 -25.50 17.15 -9.25
CA THR A 69 -24.93 18.01 -10.29
C THR A 69 -23.49 18.41 -9.98
N ASP A 70 -22.90 17.86 -8.91
CA ASP A 70 -21.59 18.22 -8.42
C ASP A 70 -20.47 17.46 -9.15
N HIS A 71 -19.42 18.20 -9.52
CA HIS A 71 -18.24 17.63 -10.19
C HIS A 71 -17.28 16.93 -9.22
N SER A 72 -17.70 16.67 -7.98
CA SER A 72 -16.89 15.99 -6.97
C SER A 72 -16.60 14.52 -7.32
N TRP A 73 -17.37 13.95 -8.25
CA TRP A 73 -17.24 12.56 -8.72
C TRP A 73 -15.82 12.24 -9.24
N THR A 74 -15.11 13.19 -9.84
CA THR A 74 -13.74 12.98 -10.32
C THR A 74 -12.78 12.77 -9.16
N ALA A 75 -12.83 13.63 -8.15
CA ALA A 75 -12.01 13.53 -6.94
C ALA A 75 -12.34 12.26 -6.13
N LEU A 76 -13.63 11.91 -6.04
CA LEU A 76 -14.08 10.69 -5.36
C LEU A 76 -13.65 9.42 -6.09
N THR A 77 -13.68 9.43 -7.43
CA THR A 77 -13.16 8.32 -8.26
C THR A 77 -11.66 8.13 -8.02
N LEU A 78 -10.88 9.22 -8.03
CA LEU A 78 -9.45 9.15 -7.73
C LEU A 78 -9.17 8.59 -6.33
N LYS A 79 -9.89 9.04 -5.31
CA LYS A 79 -9.78 8.50 -3.94
C LYS A 79 -10.05 7.00 -3.89
N LEU A 80 -11.06 6.52 -4.61
CA LEU A 80 -11.41 5.11 -4.67
C LEU A 80 -10.33 4.28 -5.39
N CYS A 81 -9.77 4.80 -6.48
CA CYS A 81 -8.62 4.19 -7.15
C CYS A 81 -7.39 4.11 -6.25
N THR A 82 -7.07 5.18 -5.50
CA THR A 82 -5.95 5.18 -4.53
C THR A 82 -6.18 4.18 -3.40
N ALA A 83 -7.41 4.07 -2.89
CA ALA A 83 -7.76 3.09 -1.86
C ALA A 83 -7.58 1.65 -2.38
N LEU A 84 -8.01 1.37 -3.61
CA LEU A 84 -7.83 0.08 -4.27
C LEU A 84 -6.34 -0.23 -4.51
N GLN A 85 -5.56 0.73 -4.99
CA GLN A 85 -4.12 0.56 -5.18
C GLN A 85 -3.43 0.23 -3.84
N THR A 86 -3.79 0.95 -2.78
CA THR A 86 -3.29 0.68 -1.42
C THR A 86 -3.65 -0.74 -0.97
N ALA A 87 -4.88 -1.19 -1.24
CA ALA A 87 -5.32 -2.55 -0.95
C ALA A 87 -4.45 -3.59 -1.67
N ASN A 88 -4.22 -3.36 -2.97
CA ASN A 88 -3.42 -4.25 -3.80
C ASN A 88 -1.96 -4.33 -3.30
N THR A 89 -1.34 -3.19 -2.99
CA THR A 89 0.02 -3.15 -2.43
C THR A 89 0.09 -3.88 -1.09
N LEU A 90 -0.91 -3.73 -0.22
CA LEU A 90 -0.97 -4.42 1.06
C LEU A 90 -1.06 -5.95 0.87
N VAL A 91 -1.89 -6.43 -0.05
CA VAL A 91 -2.01 -7.86 -0.37
C VAL A 91 -0.69 -8.40 -0.90
N GLN A 92 -0.05 -7.69 -1.83
CA GLN A 92 1.25 -8.10 -2.39
C GLN A 92 2.33 -8.17 -1.31
N SER A 93 2.47 -7.13 -0.47
CA SER A 93 3.45 -7.11 0.62
C SER A 93 3.17 -8.21 1.66
N THR A 94 1.91 -8.46 1.97
CA THR A 94 1.55 -9.56 2.88
C THR A 94 1.94 -10.91 2.29
N ASN A 95 1.66 -11.14 1.01
CA ASN A 95 2.02 -12.39 0.34
C ASN A 95 3.54 -12.63 0.33
N THR A 96 4.34 -11.61 -0.01
CA THR A 96 5.81 -11.71 0.03
C THR A 96 6.33 -11.97 1.44
N ASN A 97 5.73 -11.35 2.45
CA ASN A 97 6.13 -11.56 3.85
C ASN A 97 5.77 -12.96 4.35
N VAL A 98 4.61 -13.49 3.96
CA VAL A 98 4.19 -14.86 4.30
C VAL A 98 5.10 -15.89 3.63
N GLU A 99 5.49 -15.67 2.37
CA GLU A 99 6.43 -16.53 1.66
C GLU A 99 7.81 -16.55 2.35
N LEU A 100 8.35 -15.38 2.67
CA LEU A 100 9.61 -15.26 3.43
C LEU A 100 9.52 -15.92 4.81
N LEU A 101 8.41 -15.74 5.51
CA LEU A 101 8.18 -16.37 6.81
C LEU A 101 8.17 -17.90 6.69
N SER A 102 7.50 -18.43 5.66
CA SER A 102 7.47 -19.88 5.38
C SER A 102 8.87 -20.44 5.16
N GLU A 103 9.70 -19.75 4.36
CA GLU A 103 11.10 -20.13 4.14
C GLU A 103 11.88 -20.17 5.47
N LYS A 104 11.74 -19.13 6.30
CA LYS A 104 12.43 -19.03 7.59
C LYS A 104 11.98 -20.10 8.58
N VAL A 105 10.69 -20.46 8.60
CA VAL A 105 10.17 -21.57 9.40
C VAL A 105 10.76 -22.90 8.93
N GLY A 106 10.86 -23.12 7.62
CA GLY A 106 11.50 -24.32 7.07
C GLY A 106 13.00 -24.42 7.39
N GLU A 107 13.71 -23.30 7.39
CA GLU A 107 15.10 -23.22 7.87
C GLU A 107 15.21 -23.58 9.35
N LEU A 108 14.35 -23.01 10.19
CA LEU A 108 14.31 -23.30 11.62
C LEU A 108 14.03 -24.77 11.91
N GLU A 109 13.10 -25.39 11.19
CA GLU A 109 12.79 -26.83 11.31
C GLU A 109 14.03 -27.70 11.06
N ARG A 110 14.82 -27.37 10.04
CA ARG A 110 16.08 -28.09 9.74
C ARG A 110 17.10 -27.95 10.87
N VAL A 111 17.19 -26.77 11.49
CA VAL A 111 18.08 -26.54 12.64
C VAL A 111 17.62 -27.33 13.86
N VAL A 112 16.31 -27.35 14.15
CA VAL A 112 15.74 -28.12 15.26
C VAL A 112 16.03 -29.61 15.09
N LYS A 113 15.73 -30.20 13.91
CA LYS A 113 16.02 -31.62 13.63
C LYS A 113 17.49 -31.99 13.82
N ARG A 114 18.40 -31.06 13.46
CA ARG A 114 19.84 -31.23 13.68
C ARG A 114 20.19 -31.20 15.16
N GLY A 115 19.60 -30.27 15.92
CA GLY A 115 19.72 -30.20 17.36
C GLY A 115 19.28 -31.49 18.03
N ASP A 116 18.09 -31.99 17.67
CA ASP A 116 17.55 -33.24 18.23
C ASP A 116 18.45 -34.44 17.93
N SER A 117 18.99 -34.51 16.72
CA SER A 117 19.94 -35.56 16.32
C SER A 117 21.23 -35.52 17.16
N ALA A 118 21.77 -34.31 17.40
CA ALA A 118 22.96 -34.13 18.23
C ALA A 118 22.70 -34.50 19.70
N VAL A 119 21.53 -34.15 20.24
CA VAL A 119 21.10 -34.54 21.59
C VAL A 119 20.95 -36.06 21.69
N ALA A 120 20.35 -36.71 20.70
CA ALA A 120 20.22 -38.16 20.68
C ALA A 120 21.58 -38.86 20.64
N ALA A 121 22.51 -38.36 19.80
CA ALA A 121 23.88 -38.88 19.75
C ALA A 121 24.62 -38.70 21.08
N ALA A 122 24.52 -37.53 21.70
CA ALA A 122 25.14 -37.27 23.01
C ALA A 122 24.59 -38.19 24.11
N LYS A 123 23.28 -38.43 24.14
CA LYS A 123 22.64 -39.38 25.06
C LYS A 123 23.16 -40.81 24.85
N ALA A 124 23.29 -41.26 23.60
CA ALA A 124 23.80 -42.60 23.28
C ALA A 124 25.25 -42.81 23.75
N ILE A 125 26.11 -41.79 23.60
CA ILE A 125 27.50 -41.83 24.10
C ILE A 125 27.52 -41.90 25.63
N HIS A 126 26.69 -41.09 26.31
CA HIS A 126 26.62 -41.08 27.77
C HIS A 126 26.19 -42.44 28.35
N ILE A 127 25.19 -43.09 27.74
CA ILE A 127 24.75 -44.44 28.14
C ILE A 127 25.88 -45.46 27.94
N SER A 128 26.57 -45.42 26.80
CA SER A 128 27.67 -46.34 26.48
C SER A 128 28.85 -46.21 27.45
N LEU A 129 29.16 -44.99 27.91
CA LEU A 129 30.21 -44.73 28.90
C LEU A 129 29.85 -45.31 30.28
N ASN A 130 28.64 -45.06 30.77
CA ASN A 130 28.21 -45.57 32.08
C ASN A 130 28.06 -47.10 32.13
N GLN A 131 27.86 -47.77 31.00
CA GLN A 131 27.83 -49.24 30.93
C GLN A 131 29.23 -49.90 30.96
N LYS A 132 30.30 -49.14 30.74
CA LYS A 132 31.67 -49.66 30.70
C LYS A 132 32.37 -49.66 32.07
N ASP A 133 31.80 -48.93 33.03
CA ASP A 133 32.32 -48.79 34.40
C ASP A 133 31.65 -49.74 35.42
N HIS A 134 30.83 -50.68 34.96
CA HIS A 134 30.23 -51.78 35.73
C HIS A 134 30.62 -53.14 35.13
#